data_AF-A0A6A0HZI1-F1
#
_entry.id   AF-A0A6A0HZI1-F1
#
_cell.length_a   1.000
_cell.length_b   1.000
_cell.length_c   1.000
_cell.angle_alpha   90.00
_cell.angle_beta   90.00
_cell.angle_gamma   90.00
#
_symmetry.space_group_name_H-M   'P 1'
#
loop_
_entity.id
_entity.type
_entity.pdbx_description
1 polymer ?
#
loop_
_entity_poly.entity_id
_entity_poly.type
_entity_poly.pdbx_seq_one_letter_code
_entity_poly.pdbx_strand_id
1 'polypeptide(L)'
;MKTRNRFFAAALGLLLLGAASSGWAQPKVWMTPAEIMAALKPGQWVQMEGTIQKDLTIMCTQLKIMTGDFLDDDWSLVGVVRKVDQEKQQMEIMRIPVKVHKDTEYENEAGTFKGFSQVKVGSFVEVEGTYLKDGTFLAKEVEDESQKLAEDSGLENTIEAEGKIERVDVAKSTFTVMGMTIKITNQTKSRSVIR
;
A
#
# COMPACT_ATOMS: atom_id res chain seq x y z
N MET A 1 64.19 44.22 -5.86
CA MET A 1 63.80 44.71 -4.53
C MET A 1 63.23 43.54 -3.73
N LYS A 2 63.90 43.18 -2.64
CA LYS A 2 63.61 42.04 -1.76
C LYS A 2 63.23 42.64 -0.42
N THR A 3 62.01 42.43 0.07
CA THR A 3 61.61 42.84 1.42
C THR A 3 61.09 41.62 2.17
N ARG A 4 61.91 41.19 3.13
CA ARG A 4 61.55 40.35 4.27
C ARG A 4 60.72 41.19 5.24
N ASN A 5 59.75 40.60 5.91
CA ASN A 5 59.49 40.96 7.30
C ASN A 5 59.13 39.71 8.11
N ARG A 6 59.55 39.73 9.37
CA ARG A 6 59.74 38.61 10.28
C ARG A 6 59.00 38.92 11.60
N PHE A 7 58.33 37.91 12.14
CA PHE A 7 57.96 37.65 13.55
C PHE A 7 56.97 38.57 14.29
N PHE A 8 55.92 37.97 14.87
CA PHE A 8 55.65 37.95 16.32
C PHE A 8 54.81 36.71 16.68
N ALA A 9 55.07 36.11 17.84
CA ALA A 9 54.41 34.92 18.35
C ALA A 9 53.50 35.23 19.56
N ALA A 10 52.50 34.36 19.74
CA ALA A 10 51.78 33.97 20.97
C ALA A 10 50.76 34.93 21.62
N ALA A 11 49.50 34.49 21.68
CA ALA A 11 48.83 34.13 22.95
C ALA A 11 47.48 33.42 22.72
N LEU A 12 47.19 32.46 23.60
CA LEU A 12 46.01 31.59 23.69
C LEU A 12 44.67 32.34 23.78
N GLY A 13 43.64 31.73 23.19
CA GLY A 13 42.23 31.92 23.57
C GLY A 13 41.44 30.64 23.28
N LEU A 14 41.16 29.87 24.34
CA LEU A 14 40.35 28.66 24.32
C LEU A 14 38.94 29.03 24.80
N LEU A 15 37.91 28.87 23.96
CA LEU A 15 36.54 28.56 24.40
C LEU A 15 35.66 28.14 23.21
N LEU A 16 34.92 27.07 23.47
CA LEU A 16 34.19 26.17 22.60
C LEU A 16 32.96 26.81 21.95
N LEU A 17 32.53 26.29 20.80
CA LEU A 17 31.13 25.89 20.55
C LEU A 17 31.06 25.03 19.28
N GLY A 18 30.30 23.94 19.40
CA GLY A 18 30.45 22.72 18.62
C GLY A 18 30.20 22.84 17.12
N ALA A 19 30.75 21.87 16.40
CA ALA A 19 30.33 21.55 15.06
C ALA A 19 28.80 21.38 15.06
N ALA A 20 28.10 22.30 14.40
CA ALA A 20 26.75 22.03 13.97
C ALA A 20 26.84 20.88 12.98
N SER A 21 26.61 19.65 13.46
CA SER A 21 26.23 18.56 12.58
C SER A 21 24.89 18.96 11.98
N SER A 22 24.91 19.58 10.80
CA SER A 22 23.75 19.56 9.95
C SER A 22 23.44 18.08 9.75
N GLY A 23 22.38 17.59 10.40
CA GLY A 23 21.84 16.28 10.13
C GLY A 23 21.31 16.32 8.71
N TRP A 24 22.16 16.01 7.73
CA TRP A 24 21.74 15.75 6.37
C TRP A 24 20.80 14.56 6.45
N ALA A 25 19.49 14.82 6.35
CA ALA A 25 18.49 13.79 6.19
C ALA A 25 18.95 12.93 5.01
N GLN A 26 19.29 11.67 5.29
CA GLN A 26 19.61 10.73 4.23
C GLN A 26 18.37 10.65 3.33
N PRO A 27 18.51 10.75 1.99
CA PRO A 27 17.38 10.56 1.11
C PRO A 27 16.78 9.19 1.42
N LYS A 28 15.46 9.12 1.52
CA LYS A 28 14.76 7.86 1.77
C LYS A 28 15.08 6.91 0.61
N VAL A 29 15.94 5.92 0.88
CA VAL A 29 16.36 4.93 -0.12
C VAL A 29 15.29 3.85 -0.19
N TRP A 30 14.54 3.84 -1.28
CA TRP A 30 13.61 2.76 -1.61
C TRP A 30 14.38 1.57 -2.17
N MET A 31 13.87 0.35 -1.97
CA MET A 31 14.50 -0.84 -2.58
C MET A 31 14.36 -0.78 -4.10
N THR A 32 15.40 -1.20 -4.81
CA THR A 32 15.36 -1.42 -6.26
C THR A 32 14.39 -2.57 -6.59
N PRO A 33 13.89 -2.68 -7.84
CA PRO A 33 13.05 -3.80 -8.24
C PRO A 33 13.68 -5.17 -7.96
N ALA A 34 14.98 -5.32 -8.16
CA ALA A 34 15.68 -6.58 -7.90
C ALA A 34 15.72 -6.92 -6.40
N GLU A 35 15.96 -5.92 -5.54
CA GLU A 35 15.95 -6.09 -4.08
C GLU A 35 14.54 -6.40 -3.56
N ILE A 36 13.50 -5.73 -4.09
CA ILE A 36 12.10 -6.06 -3.80
C ILE A 36 11.85 -7.53 -4.13
N MET A 37 12.11 -7.95 -5.37
CA MET A 37 11.83 -9.31 -5.80
C MET A 37 12.62 -10.37 -5.01
N ALA A 38 13.81 -10.04 -4.51
CA ALA A 38 14.59 -10.90 -3.64
C ALA A 38 14.04 -10.99 -2.20
N ALA A 39 13.34 -9.96 -1.73
CA ALA A 39 12.75 -9.91 -0.39
C ALA A 39 11.39 -10.62 -0.30
N LEU A 40 10.62 -10.69 -1.40
CA LEU A 40 9.28 -11.29 -1.42
C LEU A 40 9.32 -12.81 -1.33
N LYS A 41 8.42 -13.39 -0.53
CA LYS A 41 8.25 -14.83 -0.34
C LYS A 41 6.77 -15.19 -0.31
N PRO A 42 6.34 -16.34 -0.89
CA PRO A 42 4.98 -16.83 -0.67
C PRO A 42 4.65 -16.95 0.82
N GLY A 43 3.42 -16.58 1.20
CA GLY A 43 2.96 -16.50 2.59
C GLY A 43 3.33 -15.20 3.32
N GLN A 44 4.23 -14.38 2.77
CA GLN A 44 4.57 -13.08 3.35
C GLN A 44 3.39 -12.11 3.23
N TRP A 45 3.09 -11.39 4.31
CA TRP A 45 2.14 -10.29 4.27
C TRP A 45 2.72 -9.05 3.63
N VAL A 46 1.91 -8.41 2.80
CA VAL A 46 2.22 -7.14 2.17
C VAL A 46 0.98 -6.25 2.16
N GLN A 47 1.21 -4.95 2.21
CA GLN A 47 0.24 -3.93 1.82
C GLN A 47 0.74 -3.30 0.54
N MET A 48 -0.11 -3.20 -0.48
CA MET A 48 0.28 -2.68 -1.78
C MET A 48 -0.78 -1.74 -2.33
N GLU A 49 -0.31 -0.71 -3.04
CA GLU A 49 -1.13 0.18 -3.87
C GLU A 49 -0.66 0.06 -5.31
N GLY A 50 -1.57 0.21 -6.27
CA GLY A 50 -1.19 0.28 -7.67
C GLY A 50 -2.30 0.71 -8.60
N THR A 51 -1.94 0.91 -9.87
CA THR A 51 -2.88 1.29 -10.94
C THR A 51 -3.22 0.09 -11.80
N ILE A 52 -4.52 -0.11 -12.03
CA ILE A 52 -5.05 -1.22 -12.82
C ILE A 52 -4.78 -0.94 -14.30
N GLN A 53 -4.04 -1.84 -14.97
CA GLN A 53 -3.76 -1.75 -16.39
C GLN A 53 -4.88 -2.38 -17.23
N LYS A 54 -4.87 -2.17 -18.56
CA LYS A 54 -5.89 -2.71 -19.48
C LYS A 54 -5.98 -4.23 -19.50
N ASP A 55 -4.85 -4.91 -19.27
CA ASP A 55 -4.75 -6.37 -19.16
C ASP A 55 -5.07 -6.89 -17.75
N LEU A 56 -5.48 -5.99 -16.84
CA LEU A 56 -5.75 -6.24 -15.42
C LEU A 56 -4.53 -6.56 -14.58
N THR A 57 -3.32 -6.42 -15.12
CA THR A 57 -2.11 -6.36 -14.30
C THR A 57 -2.16 -5.09 -13.45
N ILE A 58 -1.68 -5.16 -12.21
CA ILE A 58 -1.56 -3.99 -11.34
C ILE A 58 -0.14 -3.46 -11.42
N MET A 59 0.04 -2.22 -11.87
CA MET A 59 1.32 -1.54 -11.81
C MET A 59 1.51 -0.97 -10.39
N CYS A 60 2.39 -1.60 -9.61
CA CYS A 60 2.58 -1.28 -8.20
C CYS A 60 3.26 0.08 -8.02
N THR A 61 2.61 0.98 -7.30
CA THR A 61 3.13 2.32 -6.96
C THR A 61 3.75 2.34 -5.57
N GLN A 62 3.14 1.62 -4.61
CA GLN A 62 3.65 1.46 -3.25
C GLN A 62 3.60 0.01 -2.80
N LEU A 63 4.63 -0.42 -2.07
CA LEU A 63 4.70 -1.74 -1.47
C LEU A 63 5.28 -1.67 -0.06
N LYS A 64 4.56 -2.18 0.93
CA LYS A 64 5.07 -2.42 2.27
C LYS A 64 5.21 -3.92 2.47
N ILE A 65 6.44 -4.38 2.70
CA ILE A 65 6.70 -5.76 3.10
C ILE A 65 6.55 -5.81 4.61
N MET A 66 5.55 -6.55 5.09
CA MET A 66 5.15 -6.46 6.48
C MET A 66 5.67 -7.66 7.26
N THR A 67 6.18 -7.43 8.47
CA THR A 67 6.64 -8.47 9.40
C THR A 67 5.91 -8.32 10.73
N GLY A 68 5.57 -9.40 11.40
CA GLY A 68 4.83 -9.35 12.66
C GLY A 68 3.80 -10.47 12.75
N ASP A 69 2.98 -10.40 13.78
CA ASP A 69 1.85 -11.30 13.97
C ASP A 69 0.64 -10.73 13.23
N PHE A 70 0.08 -11.53 12.31
CA PHE A 70 -1.11 -11.20 11.55
C PHE A 70 -2.20 -12.20 11.89
N LEU A 71 -3.41 -11.70 12.04
CA LEU A 71 -4.60 -12.50 12.15
C LEU A 71 -5.09 -12.91 10.76
N ASP A 72 -5.86 -13.99 10.69
CA ASP A 72 -6.39 -14.48 9.40
C ASP A 72 -7.50 -13.57 8.84
N ASP A 73 -8.00 -12.60 9.61
CA ASP A 73 -8.96 -11.56 9.21
C ASP A 73 -8.33 -10.17 8.99
N ASP A 74 -6.99 -10.05 8.95
CA ASP A 74 -6.27 -8.80 8.64
C ASP A 74 -6.25 -8.45 7.12
N TRP A 75 -7.04 -9.13 6.29
CA TRP A 75 -7.06 -8.81 4.86
C TRP A 75 -7.87 -7.54 4.61
N SER A 76 -7.36 -6.65 3.77
CA SER A 76 -8.12 -5.50 3.28
C SER A 76 -8.04 -5.36 1.77
N LEU A 77 -9.11 -4.84 1.17
CA LEU A 77 -9.21 -4.58 -0.26
C LEU A 77 -9.96 -3.26 -0.49
N VAL A 78 -9.28 -2.30 -1.10
CA VAL A 78 -9.85 -0.99 -1.44
C VAL A 78 -9.95 -0.83 -2.94
N GLY A 79 -11.10 -0.37 -3.42
CA GLY A 79 -11.26 -0.01 -4.82
C GLY A 79 -12.70 0.26 -5.24
N VAL A 80 -12.87 0.52 -6.54
CA VAL A 80 -14.18 0.77 -7.12
C VAL A 80 -14.97 -0.53 -7.30
N VAL A 81 -16.23 -0.52 -6.84
CA VAL A 81 -17.22 -1.58 -7.07
C VAL A 81 -17.63 -1.62 -8.54
N ARG A 82 -17.37 -2.75 -9.22
CA ARG A 82 -17.64 -2.96 -10.65
C ARG A 82 -18.94 -3.70 -10.93
N LYS A 83 -19.39 -4.53 -9.99
CA LYS A 83 -20.68 -5.25 -10.06
C LYS A 83 -21.28 -5.34 -8.67
N VAL A 84 -22.62 -5.35 -8.63
CA VAL A 84 -23.40 -5.59 -7.42
C VAL A 84 -24.52 -6.56 -7.76
N ASP A 85 -24.62 -7.63 -6.97
CA ASP A 85 -25.71 -8.59 -6.95
C ASP A 85 -26.36 -8.51 -5.56
N GLN A 86 -27.46 -7.76 -5.48
CA GLN A 86 -28.19 -7.53 -4.24
C GLN A 86 -28.85 -8.81 -3.72
N GLU A 87 -29.27 -9.73 -4.60
CA GLU A 87 -29.89 -10.99 -4.18
C GLU A 87 -28.87 -11.93 -3.56
N LYS A 88 -27.67 -11.99 -4.15
CA LYS A 88 -26.57 -12.83 -3.64
C LYS A 88 -25.75 -12.17 -2.53
N GLN A 89 -26.05 -10.92 -2.16
CA GLN A 89 -25.26 -10.14 -1.20
C GLN A 89 -23.78 -10.14 -1.57
N GLN A 90 -23.50 -9.85 -2.85
CA GLN A 90 -22.17 -9.96 -3.43
C GLN A 90 -21.86 -8.74 -4.29
N MET A 91 -20.67 -8.18 -4.14
CA MET A 91 -20.10 -7.17 -5.05
C MET A 91 -18.80 -7.68 -5.68
N GLU A 92 -18.29 -6.96 -6.67
CA GLU A 92 -17.01 -7.27 -7.31
C GLU A 92 -16.11 -6.02 -7.30
N ILE A 93 -14.94 -6.12 -6.69
CA ILE A 93 -13.86 -5.10 -6.78
C ILE A 93 -12.78 -5.68 -7.69
N MET A 94 -12.47 -4.97 -8.78
CA MET A 94 -11.64 -5.47 -9.89
C MET A 94 -12.18 -6.77 -10.54
N ARG A 95 -11.81 -7.94 -10.02
CA ARG A 95 -12.33 -9.28 -10.38
C ARG A 95 -12.53 -10.18 -9.15
N ILE A 96 -12.38 -9.61 -7.96
CA ILE A 96 -12.50 -10.32 -6.69
C ILE A 96 -13.97 -10.27 -6.27
N PRO A 97 -14.65 -11.43 -6.19
CA PRO A 97 -15.98 -11.48 -5.61
C PRO A 97 -15.89 -11.24 -4.11
N VAL A 98 -16.58 -10.22 -3.63
CA VAL A 98 -16.72 -9.88 -2.22
C VAL A 98 -18.12 -10.26 -1.77
N LYS A 99 -18.23 -11.19 -0.81
CA LYS A 99 -19.51 -11.58 -0.19
C LYS A 99 -19.64 -10.94 1.17
N VAL A 100 -20.81 -10.38 1.43
CA VAL A 100 -21.19 -9.88 2.76
C VAL A 100 -22.15 -10.86 3.43
N HIS A 101 -22.29 -10.77 4.74
CA HIS A 101 -23.19 -11.59 5.53
C HIS A 101 -23.93 -10.74 6.57
N LYS A 102 -24.87 -11.35 7.31
CA LYS A 102 -25.69 -10.64 8.30
C LYS A 102 -24.90 -9.88 9.37
N ASP A 103 -23.69 -10.33 9.68
CA ASP A 103 -22.81 -9.74 10.71
C ASP A 103 -21.75 -8.82 10.09
N THR A 104 -21.88 -8.45 8.80
CA THR A 104 -20.95 -7.51 8.16
C THR A 104 -21.26 -6.10 8.68
N GLU A 105 -20.23 -5.40 9.13
CA GLU A 105 -20.32 -4.02 9.60
C GLU A 105 -20.26 -3.05 8.42
N TYR A 106 -20.96 -1.91 8.56
CA TYR A 106 -21.06 -0.91 7.50
C TYR A 106 -20.88 0.48 8.09
N GLU A 107 -19.92 1.21 7.56
CA GLU A 107 -19.66 2.58 7.99
C GLU A 107 -19.23 3.52 6.87
N ASN A 108 -19.28 4.81 7.19
CA ASN A 108 -18.67 5.90 6.46
C ASN A 108 -18.48 7.07 7.43
N GLU A 109 -17.70 8.06 7.04
CA GLU A 109 -17.43 9.24 7.87
C GLU A 109 -18.70 9.92 8.41
N ALA A 110 -19.77 9.96 7.59
CA ALA A 110 -21.04 10.58 7.96
C ALA A 110 -21.97 9.69 8.82
N GLY A 111 -21.62 8.42 9.04
CA GLY A 111 -22.45 7.44 9.75
C GLY A 111 -23.80 7.14 9.07
N THR A 112 -23.93 7.37 7.76
CA THR A 112 -25.16 7.18 6.97
C THR A 112 -25.17 5.90 6.14
N PHE A 113 -24.01 5.27 5.96
CA PHE A 113 -23.89 3.95 5.36
C PHE A 113 -24.20 2.89 6.43
N LYS A 114 -25.16 2.01 6.15
CA LYS A 114 -25.81 1.12 7.12
C LYS A 114 -26.09 -0.28 6.57
N GLY A 115 -25.80 -0.55 5.31
CA GLY A 115 -26.04 -1.86 4.75
C GLY A 115 -25.72 -1.99 3.27
N PHE A 116 -25.65 -3.24 2.83
CA PHE A 116 -25.31 -3.60 1.44
C PHE A 116 -26.27 -3.04 0.39
N SER A 117 -27.53 -2.76 0.76
CA SER A 117 -28.51 -2.14 -0.14
C SER A 117 -28.09 -0.74 -0.61
N GLN A 118 -27.16 -0.09 0.09
CA GLN A 118 -26.61 1.21 -0.28
C GLN A 118 -25.39 1.11 -1.21
N VAL A 119 -24.77 -0.07 -1.34
CA VAL A 119 -23.65 -0.30 -2.27
C VAL A 119 -24.13 -0.23 -3.71
N LYS A 120 -23.42 0.54 -4.53
CA LYS A 120 -23.72 0.73 -5.94
C LYS A 120 -22.48 0.47 -6.79
N VAL A 121 -22.70 0.12 -8.06
CA VAL A 121 -21.62 0.17 -9.05
C VAL A 121 -21.07 1.59 -9.11
N GLY A 122 -19.75 1.74 -9.02
CA GLY A 122 -19.06 3.03 -8.94
C GLY A 122 -18.76 3.49 -7.51
N SER A 123 -19.32 2.87 -6.46
CA SER A 123 -18.89 3.14 -5.08
C SER A 123 -17.41 2.83 -4.91
N PHE A 124 -16.68 3.69 -4.21
CA PHE A 124 -15.30 3.43 -3.77
C PHE A 124 -15.39 2.93 -2.32
N VAL A 125 -14.92 1.72 -2.07
CA VAL A 125 -15.08 1.07 -0.77
C VAL A 125 -13.77 0.47 -0.30
N GLU A 126 -13.58 0.49 1.01
CA GLU A 126 -12.63 -0.37 1.71
C GLU A 126 -13.39 -1.57 2.30
N VAL A 127 -12.81 -2.75 2.18
CA VAL A 127 -13.39 -3.99 2.69
C VAL A 127 -12.34 -4.70 3.53
N GLU A 128 -12.66 -4.95 4.80
CA GLU A 128 -11.85 -5.80 5.68
C GLU A 128 -12.49 -7.18 5.85
N GLY A 129 -11.66 -8.20 6.05
CA GLY A 129 -12.12 -9.56 6.33
C GLY A 129 -11.14 -10.64 5.93
N THR A 130 -11.63 -11.69 5.27
CA THR A 130 -10.80 -12.87 4.95
C THR A 130 -10.88 -13.23 3.48
N TYR A 131 -9.72 -13.34 2.83
CA TYR A 131 -9.62 -13.91 1.48
C TYR A 131 -9.51 -15.44 1.52
N LEU A 132 -10.45 -16.13 0.89
CA LEU A 132 -10.58 -17.59 0.89
C LEU A 132 -9.82 -18.23 -0.27
N LYS A 133 -9.45 -19.50 -0.10
CA LYS A 133 -8.73 -20.29 -1.13
C LYS A 133 -9.49 -20.47 -2.44
N ASP A 134 -10.81 -20.27 -2.44
CA ASP A 134 -11.64 -20.34 -3.64
C ASP A 134 -11.66 -19.03 -4.44
N GLY A 135 -10.98 -17.99 -3.95
CA GLY A 135 -10.89 -16.67 -4.55
C GLY A 135 -11.96 -15.67 -4.08
N THR A 136 -12.83 -16.06 -3.14
CA THR A 136 -13.84 -15.18 -2.54
C THR A 136 -13.25 -14.38 -1.39
N PHE A 137 -13.56 -13.08 -1.33
CA PHE A 137 -13.34 -12.25 -0.16
C PHE A 137 -14.61 -12.26 0.71
N LEU A 138 -14.52 -12.74 1.94
CA LEU A 138 -15.61 -12.70 2.92
C LEU A 138 -15.45 -11.44 3.78
N ALA A 139 -16.38 -10.49 3.60
CA ALA A 139 -16.32 -9.19 4.27
C ALA A 139 -16.81 -9.26 5.71
N LYS A 140 -15.96 -8.82 6.64
CA LYS A 140 -16.31 -8.51 8.02
C LYS A 140 -16.82 -7.08 8.13
N GLU A 141 -16.24 -6.18 7.36
CA GLU A 141 -16.59 -4.76 7.35
C GLU A 141 -16.53 -4.20 5.92
N VAL A 142 -17.38 -3.23 5.63
CA VAL A 142 -17.37 -2.45 4.39
C VAL A 142 -17.50 -0.98 4.75
N GLU A 143 -16.49 -0.19 4.41
CA GLU A 143 -16.50 1.27 4.54
C GLU A 143 -16.78 1.91 3.18
N ASP A 144 -17.75 2.84 3.13
CA ASP A 144 -18.00 3.67 1.95
C ASP A 144 -17.10 4.91 1.96
N GLU A 145 -16.05 4.86 1.15
CA GLU A 145 -15.05 5.91 0.98
C GLU A 145 -15.29 6.75 -0.28
N SER A 146 -16.50 6.73 -0.85
CA SER A 146 -16.81 7.41 -2.12
C SER A 146 -16.56 8.93 -2.09
N GLN A 147 -16.49 9.54 -0.92
CA GLN A 147 -16.05 10.93 -0.78
C GLN A 147 -14.59 11.13 -1.23
N LYS A 148 -13.68 10.20 -0.93
CA LYS A 148 -12.27 10.26 -1.39
C LYS A 148 -12.20 10.25 -2.91
N LEU A 149 -13.05 9.46 -3.56
CA LEU A 149 -13.14 9.41 -5.03
C LEU A 149 -13.64 10.72 -5.63
N ALA A 150 -14.59 11.39 -4.96
CA ALA A 150 -15.10 12.70 -5.39
C ALA A 150 -14.03 13.80 -5.28
N GLU A 151 -13.12 13.68 -4.31
CA GLU A 151 -12.00 14.59 -4.09
C GLU A 151 -10.81 14.30 -5.03
N ASP A 152 -10.57 13.01 -5.33
CA ASP A 152 -9.51 12.55 -6.23
C ASP A 152 -10.02 11.48 -7.22
N SER A 153 -10.45 11.94 -8.40
CA SER A 153 -10.85 11.07 -9.51
C SER A 153 -9.72 10.14 -10.00
N GLY A 154 -8.46 10.38 -9.63
CA GLY A 154 -7.34 9.48 -9.93
C GLY A 154 -7.47 8.10 -9.28
N LEU A 155 -8.28 7.99 -8.22
CA LEU A 155 -8.54 6.74 -7.51
C LEU A 155 -9.44 5.76 -8.28
N GLU A 156 -10.14 6.20 -9.34
CA GLU A 156 -11.05 5.33 -10.10
C GLU A 156 -10.37 4.08 -10.68
N ASN A 157 -9.07 4.19 -10.97
CA ASN A 157 -8.26 3.12 -11.55
C ASN A 157 -7.17 2.61 -10.60
N THR A 158 -7.28 2.90 -9.31
CA THR A 158 -6.36 2.37 -8.30
C THR A 158 -6.96 1.16 -7.59
N ILE A 159 -6.08 0.40 -6.95
CA ILE A 159 -6.43 -0.66 -6.02
C ILE A 159 -5.42 -0.64 -4.89
N GLU A 160 -5.91 -0.87 -3.68
CA GLU A 160 -5.08 -1.15 -2.52
C GLU A 160 -5.46 -2.52 -1.96
N ALA A 161 -4.47 -3.28 -1.51
CA ALA A 161 -4.69 -4.59 -0.92
C ALA A 161 -3.68 -4.86 0.19
N GLU A 162 -4.17 -5.31 1.33
CA GLU A 162 -3.38 -5.97 2.37
C GLU A 162 -3.65 -7.48 2.34
N GLY A 163 -2.61 -8.29 2.16
CA GLY A 163 -2.78 -9.74 2.02
C GLY A 163 -1.48 -10.53 1.93
N LYS A 164 -1.64 -11.86 1.89
CA LYS A 164 -0.52 -12.81 1.75
C LYS A 164 -0.13 -12.96 0.28
N ILE A 165 1.18 -12.98 0.01
CA ILE A 165 1.72 -13.33 -1.30
C ILE A 165 1.42 -14.80 -1.61
N GLU A 166 0.75 -15.06 -2.72
CA GLU A 166 0.46 -16.41 -3.20
C GLU A 166 1.62 -16.98 -4.04
N ARG A 167 2.21 -16.13 -4.88
CA ARG A 167 3.25 -16.51 -5.85
C ARG A 167 4.20 -15.36 -6.12
N VAL A 168 5.46 -15.69 -6.40
CA VAL A 168 6.49 -14.77 -6.89
C VAL A 168 7.04 -15.31 -8.21
N ASP A 169 7.13 -14.47 -9.23
CA ASP A 169 7.79 -14.74 -10.51
C ASP A 169 8.88 -13.69 -10.74
N VAL A 170 10.11 -14.06 -10.36
CA VAL A 170 11.29 -13.17 -10.41
C VAL A 170 11.62 -12.77 -11.86
N ALA A 171 11.50 -13.70 -12.80
CA ALA A 171 11.81 -13.46 -14.22
C ALA A 171 10.87 -12.41 -14.84
N LYS A 172 9.61 -12.39 -14.40
CA LYS A 172 8.63 -11.39 -14.82
C LYS A 172 8.56 -10.17 -13.91
N SER A 173 9.29 -10.13 -12.80
CA SER A 173 9.17 -9.08 -11.77
C SER A 173 7.71 -8.88 -11.32
N THR A 174 7.00 -9.99 -11.12
CA THR A 174 5.60 -9.99 -10.69
C THR A 174 5.41 -10.86 -9.46
N PHE A 175 4.42 -10.54 -8.64
CA PHE A 175 3.92 -11.41 -7.58
C PHE A 175 2.38 -11.40 -7.58
N THR A 176 1.77 -12.30 -6.82
CA THR A 176 0.31 -12.44 -6.76
C THR A 176 -0.21 -12.26 -5.34
N VAL A 177 -1.25 -11.44 -5.17
CA VAL A 177 -2.01 -11.25 -3.93
C VAL A 177 -3.49 -11.26 -4.30
N MET A 178 -4.29 -12.07 -3.60
CA MET A 178 -5.72 -12.25 -3.88
C MET A 178 -6.04 -12.56 -5.35
N GLY A 179 -5.21 -13.40 -5.99
CA GLY A 179 -5.30 -13.72 -7.41
C GLY A 179 -4.92 -12.58 -8.38
N MET A 180 -4.61 -11.38 -7.88
CA MET A 180 -4.20 -10.23 -8.70
C MET A 180 -2.72 -10.31 -9.04
N THR A 181 -2.37 -10.12 -10.32
CA THR A 181 -0.97 -10.06 -10.74
C THR A 181 -0.43 -8.65 -10.55
N ILE A 182 0.53 -8.51 -9.65
CA ILE A 182 1.16 -7.24 -9.30
C ILE A 182 2.54 -7.16 -9.97
N LYS A 183 2.78 -6.09 -10.73
CA LYS A 183 4.04 -5.82 -11.42
C LYS A 183 4.87 -4.80 -10.64
N ILE A 184 6.12 -5.17 -10.34
CA ILE A 184 7.12 -4.28 -9.77
C ILE A 184 7.89 -3.58 -10.90
N THR A 185 8.11 -2.28 -10.74
CA THR A 185 8.95 -1.47 -11.64
C THR A 185 9.85 -0.53 -10.84
N ASN A 186 10.70 0.23 -11.53
CA ASN A 186 11.51 1.29 -10.94
C ASN A 186 10.69 2.45 -10.35
N GLN A 187 9.37 2.51 -10.60
CA GLN A 187 8.48 3.50 -10.00
C GLN A 187 7.90 3.04 -8.66
N THR A 188 8.02 1.76 -8.32
CA THR A 188 7.49 1.22 -7.06
C THR A 188 8.29 1.73 -5.87
N LYS A 189 7.64 2.46 -4.96
CA LYS A 189 8.22 2.89 -3.69
C LYS A 189 8.01 1.81 -2.65
N SER A 190 9.07 1.26 -2.08
CA SER A 190 8.99 0.07 -1.25
C SER A 190 9.72 0.20 0.08
N ARG A 191 9.10 -0.29 1.16
CA ARG A 191 9.71 -0.34 2.50
C ARG A 191 9.35 -1.63 3.22
N SER A 192 10.17 -2.02 4.17
CA SER A 192 9.80 -3.03 5.16
C SER A 192 9.22 -2.35 6.41
N VAL A 193 8.18 -2.94 7.00
CA VAL A 193 7.49 -2.40 8.17
C VAL A 193 7.22 -3.54 9.16
N ILE A 194 7.41 -3.26 10.45
CA ILE A 194 6.98 -4.15 11.54
C ILE A 194 5.56 -3.74 11.91
N ARG A 195 4.61 -4.68 11.86
CA ARG A 195 3.24 -4.53 12.39
C ARG A 195 3.23 -4.94 13.86
#